data_AF-A0A354UP66-F1
#
_entry.id   AF-A0A354UP66-F1
#
_cell.length_a   1.000
_cell.length_b   1.000
_cell.length_c   1.000
_cell.angle_alpha   90.00
_cell.angle_beta   90.00
_cell.angle_gamma   90.00
#
_symmetry.space_group_name_H-M   'P 1'
#
loop_
_entity.id
_entity.type
_entity.pdbx_description
1 polymer ?
#
loop_
_entity_poly.entity_id
_entity_poly.type
_entity_poly.pdbx_seq_one_letter_code
_entity_poly.pdbx_strand_id
1 'polypeptide(L)'
;MNSSIVNLIFLGVIIVFAAVGALKGLKDGLFKSLITLACVVVSAVAAFILTGVIAEKFAPVAAEKLSEFLQSGEAADIAAASPSLREYLPIVASALISPLCFLALFIVCRIVFAIIGGIIKFIFKALPTIPFSRLFGMAVSLVASLVAAVCLLMPFAGYLNAASTYYTKLEDGGVITATEEGKNLEDIIKNSKDKTGVKIVYGLTGKFFDGFLEVKKSDGSKVSLYTELDAVCAIVPHVMDLTETDFSDVANINVQPVYDIIEDLSMSAEIKRIVAEVLSAAATKWKNGEEFMGLNIKDSLPEEYKNSLDASLEKLSNTTFATVEADLTDFAHATEALVKLYKYTETLSSADGTAEKAALELGDALKALTPGAADIIGDAVKTIISNDLGLSDENAETVGDIVKDSLKKVAETETDEEKEKEAEALSEIINCATDTSKIAANADKLVSAVTSSEVIKAAVESAAKAGAGIVVDDKTKKEILEAASAYKSGEGVTDEQKQTVDYLLKLFGLK
;
A
#
# COMPACT_ATOMS: atom_id res chain seq x y z
N MET A 1 23.72 -12.72 -21.79
CA MET A 1 23.40 -14.08 -22.31
C MET A 1 22.04 -13.97 -22.98
N ASN A 2 21.86 -14.37 -24.25
CA ASN A 2 20.64 -14.02 -25.01
C ASN A 2 19.45 -14.88 -24.55
N SER A 3 18.27 -14.28 -24.34
CA SER A 3 17.02 -14.97 -24.01
C SER A 3 16.62 -16.07 -25.02
N SER A 4 17.21 -16.07 -26.21
CA SER A 4 17.16 -17.16 -27.20
C SER A 4 17.71 -18.50 -26.68
N ILE A 5 18.65 -18.50 -25.72
CA ILE A 5 19.21 -19.72 -25.12
C ILE A 5 18.14 -20.48 -24.33
N VAL A 6 17.23 -19.78 -23.64
CA VAL A 6 16.10 -20.41 -22.93
C VAL A 6 15.24 -21.21 -23.90
N ASN A 7 14.90 -20.62 -25.05
CA ASN A 7 14.10 -21.30 -26.06
C ASN A 7 14.81 -22.53 -26.64
N LEU A 8 16.12 -22.43 -26.86
CA LEU A 8 16.93 -23.52 -27.38
C LEU A 8 17.02 -24.69 -26.39
N ILE A 9 17.14 -24.42 -25.08
CA ILE A 9 17.13 -25.45 -24.03
C ILE A 9 15.78 -26.17 -24.01
N PHE A 10 14.67 -25.44 -23.94
CA PHE A 10 13.33 -26.04 -23.86
C PHE A 10 13.00 -26.88 -25.10
N LEU A 11 13.14 -26.30 -26.31
CA LEU A 11 12.87 -27.01 -27.55
C LEU A 11 13.85 -28.16 -27.77
N GLY A 12 15.13 -27.97 -27.42
CA GLY A 12 16.14 -29.01 -27.49
C GLY A 12 15.78 -30.23 -26.64
N VAL A 13 15.39 -30.03 -25.38
CA VAL A 13 14.93 -31.11 -24.49
C VAL A 13 13.69 -31.80 -25.07
N ILE A 14 12.70 -31.05 -25.56
CA ILE A 14 11.48 -31.61 -26.16
C ILE A 14 11.83 -32.48 -27.38
N ILE A 15 12.68 -31.98 -28.29
CA ILE A 15 13.08 -32.69 -29.51
C ILE A 15 13.86 -33.96 -29.17
N VAL A 16 14.80 -33.90 -28.22
CA VAL A 16 15.59 -35.07 -27.80
C VAL A 16 14.67 -36.14 -27.21
N PHE A 17 13.75 -35.77 -26.32
CA PHE A 17 12.79 -36.72 -25.75
C PHE A 17 11.85 -37.29 -26.82
N ALA A 18 11.39 -36.46 -27.76
CA ALA A 18 10.55 -36.90 -28.87
C ALA A 18 11.26 -37.94 -29.74
N ALA A 19 12.51 -37.67 -30.13
CA ALA A 19 13.31 -38.58 -30.95
C ALA A 19 13.60 -39.89 -30.23
N VAL A 20 14.04 -39.84 -28.97
CA VAL A 20 14.30 -41.04 -28.15
C VAL A 20 13.03 -41.86 -27.96
N GLY A 21 11.90 -41.19 -27.69
CA GLY A 21 10.59 -41.83 -27.54
C GLY A 21 10.13 -42.55 -28.81
N ALA A 22 10.18 -41.87 -29.96
CA ALA A 22 9.78 -42.44 -31.24
C ALA A 22 10.64 -43.67 -31.60
N LEU A 23 11.97 -43.56 -31.48
CA LEU A 23 12.89 -44.67 -31.75
C LEU A 23 12.63 -45.86 -30.82
N LYS A 24 12.41 -45.60 -29.53
CA LYS A 24 12.09 -46.65 -28.55
C LYS A 24 10.75 -47.32 -28.85
N GLY A 25 9.73 -46.56 -29.24
CA GLY A 25 8.41 -47.09 -29.60
C GLY A 25 8.41 -47.96 -30.84
N LEU A 26 9.21 -47.61 -31.86
CA LEU A 26 9.41 -48.44 -33.05
C LEU A 26 10.01 -49.82 -32.69
N LYS A 27 10.92 -49.85 -31.71
CA LYS A 27 11.54 -51.09 -31.21
C LYS A 27 10.59 -51.90 -30.33
N ASP A 28 9.89 -51.24 -29.41
CA ASP A 28 9.12 -51.89 -28.35
C ASP A 28 7.72 -52.34 -28.81
N GLY A 29 7.13 -51.69 -29.81
CA GLY A 29 5.76 -51.95 -30.28
C GLY A 29 4.68 -51.43 -29.30
N LEU A 30 3.42 -51.54 -29.71
CA LEU A 30 2.27 -50.90 -29.03
C LEU A 30 2.14 -51.25 -27.54
N PHE A 31 2.03 -52.54 -27.19
CA PHE A 31 1.77 -52.94 -25.79
C PHE A 31 2.87 -52.49 -24.82
N LYS A 32 4.14 -52.63 -25.20
CA LYS A 32 5.26 -52.16 -24.37
C LYS A 32 5.32 -50.63 -24.29
N SER A 33 4.88 -49.94 -25.34
CA SER A 33 4.76 -48.48 -25.35
C SER A 33 3.65 -48.01 -24.39
N LEU A 34 2.50 -48.70 -24.35
CA LEU A 34 1.42 -48.42 -23.40
C LEU A 34 1.87 -48.60 -21.95
N ILE A 35 2.60 -49.68 -21.64
CA ILE A 35 3.19 -49.86 -20.30
C ILE A 35 4.11 -48.69 -19.96
N THR A 36 4.91 -48.22 -20.93
CA THR A 36 5.82 -47.09 -20.72
C THR A 36 5.05 -45.80 -20.43
N LEU A 37 4.00 -45.51 -21.20
CA LEU A 37 3.12 -44.37 -20.98
C LEU A 37 2.46 -44.44 -19.60
N ALA A 38 1.89 -45.58 -19.24
CA ALA A 38 1.27 -45.80 -17.93
C ALA A 38 2.28 -45.57 -16.81
N CYS A 39 3.50 -46.10 -16.91
CA CYS A 39 4.55 -45.85 -15.92
C CYS A 39 4.91 -44.37 -15.80
N VAL A 40 4.99 -43.61 -16.91
CA VAL A 40 5.25 -42.16 -16.87
C VAL A 40 4.13 -41.43 -16.14
N VAL A 41 2.88 -41.68 -16.52
CA VAL A 41 1.70 -41.03 -15.95
C VAL A 41 1.57 -41.35 -14.46
N VAL A 42 1.69 -42.63 -14.08
CA VAL A 42 1.64 -43.04 -12.66
C VAL A 42 2.81 -42.43 -11.87
N SER A 43 4.00 -42.29 -12.47
CA SER A 43 5.12 -41.60 -11.80
C SER A 43 4.80 -40.14 -11.54
N ALA A 44 4.20 -39.43 -12.50
CA ALA A 44 3.81 -38.03 -12.34
C ALA A 44 2.72 -37.88 -11.26
N VAL A 45 1.69 -38.73 -11.29
CA VAL A 45 0.61 -38.72 -10.27
C VAL A 45 1.16 -39.04 -8.88
N ALA A 46 2.00 -40.07 -8.75
CA ALA A 46 2.61 -40.43 -7.48
C ALA A 46 3.51 -39.29 -6.95
N ALA A 47 4.34 -38.70 -7.82
CA ALA A 47 5.17 -37.56 -7.45
C ALA A 47 4.33 -36.37 -6.99
N PHE A 48 3.27 -36.04 -7.71
CA PHE A 48 2.35 -34.94 -7.34
C PHE A 48 1.75 -35.15 -5.94
N ILE A 49 1.22 -36.34 -5.67
CA ILE A 49 0.62 -36.68 -4.36
C ILE A 49 1.66 -36.61 -3.23
N LEU A 50 2.88 -37.09 -3.48
CA LEU A 50 3.95 -37.11 -2.48
C LEU A 50 4.64 -35.75 -2.29
N THR A 51 4.42 -34.79 -3.20
CA THR A 51 5.12 -33.50 -3.18
C THR A 51 4.84 -32.72 -1.90
N GLY A 52 3.59 -32.62 -1.47
CA GLY A 52 3.24 -31.88 -0.25
C GLY A 52 3.97 -32.40 0.99
N VAL A 53 4.03 -33.73 1.15
CA VAL A 53 4.71 -34.39 2.28
C VAL A 53 6.22 -34.10 2.29
N ILE A 54 6.84 -34.00 1.12
CA ILE A 54 8.27 -33.72 1.01
C ILE A 54 8.53 -32.21 1.15
N ALA A 55 7.71 -31.37 0.53
CA ALA A 55 7.83 -29.92 0.60
C ALA A 55 7.80 -29.42 2.05
N GLU A 56 6.90 -29.94 2.88
CA GLU A 56 6.84 -29.62 4.32
C GLU A 56 8.16 -29.91 5.06
N LYS A 57 8.92 -30.94 4.64
CA LYS A 57 10.21 -31.28 5.27
C LYS A 57 11.35 -30.37 4.87
N PHE A 58 11.30 -29.82 3.65
CA PHE A 58 12.33 -28.93 3.14
C PHE A 58 11.98 -27.44 3.30
N ALA A 59 10.72 -27.11 3.56
CA ALA A 59 10.25 -25.76 3.82
C ALA A 59 11.04 -25.04 4.92
N PRO A 60 11.42 -25.67 6.06
CA PRO A 60 12.23 -24.99 7.08
C PRO A 60 13.59 -24.51 6.57
N VAL A 61 14.26 -25.30 5.71
CA VAL A 61 15.56 -24.94 5.14
C VAL A 61 15.44 -23.77 4.17
N ALA A 62 14.39 -23.78 3.34
CA ALA A 62 14.11 -22.66 2.44
C ALA A 62 13.67 -21.40 3.20
N ALA A 63 12.90 -21.55 4.28
CA ALA A 63 12.48 -20.46 5.15
C ALA A 63 13.66 -19.82 5.89
N GLU A 64 14.64 -20.61 6.33
CA GLU A 64 15.89 -20.11 6.91
C GLU A 64 16.64 -19.22 5.90
N LYS A 65 16.76 -19.66 4.65
CA LYS A 65 17.42 -18.87 3.60
C LYS A 65 16.66 -17.59 3.22
N LEU A 66 15.34 -17.65 3.17
CA LEU A 66 14.50 -16.47 3.00
C LEU A 66 14.62 -15.52 4.18
N SER A 67 14.71 -16.05 5.41
CA SER A 67 14.91 -15.25 6.61
C SER A 67 16.29 -14.58 6.63
N GLU A 68 17.37 -15.28 6.26
CA GLU A 68 18.71 -14.71 6.08
C GLU A 68 18.69 -13.55 5.07
N PHE A 69 17.96 -13.71 3.96
CA PHE A 69 17.80 -12.66 2.96
C PHE A 69 17.05 -11.44 3.53
N LEU A 70 15.93 -11.67 4.23
CA LEU A 70 15.16 -10.60 4.86
C LEU A 70 15.90 -9.92 6.02
N GLN A 71 16.89 -10.56 6.63
CA GLN A 71 17.73 -9.95 7.66
C GLN A 71 18.85 -9.07 7.09
N SER A 72 18.90 -8.87 5.77
CA SER A 72 19.87 -8.00 5.12
C SER A 72 19.29 -6.62 4.78
N GLY A 73 20.05 -5.56 5.08
CA GLY A 73 19.67 -4.17 4.75
C GLY A 73 18.37 -3.71 5.40
N GLU A 74 17.64 -2.83 4.70
CA GLU A 74 16.36 -2.24 5.15
C GLU A 74 15.22 -3.26 5.27
N ALA A 75 15.32 -4.40 4.59
CA ALA A 75 14.36 -5.50 4.74
C ALA A 75 14.33 -6.07 6.17
N ALA A 76 15.43 -5.89 6.93
CA ALA A 76 15.54 -6.35 8.31
C ALA A 76 14.56 -5.59 9.23
N ASP A 77 14.34 -4.30 8.99
CA ASP A 77 13.38 -3.49 9.75
C ASP A 77 11.95 -3.97 9.50
N ILE A 78 11.59 -4.28 8.26
CA ILE A 78 10.27 -4.83 7.90
C ILE A 78 10.06 -6.19 8.58
N ALA A 79 11.06 -7.07 8.49
CA ALA A 79 10.99 -8.38 9.13
C ALA A 79 11.02 -8.31 10.66
N ALA A 80 11.59 -7.25 11.25
CA ALA A 80 11.52 -6.98 12.68
C ALA A 80 10.14 -6.46 13.11
N ALA A 81 9.54 -5.62 12.29
CA ALA A 81 8.25 -4.99 12.54
C ALA A 81 7.06 -5.95 12.44
N SER A 82 7.12 -6.96 11.57
CA SER A 82 5.98 -7.86 11.31
C SER A 82 6.21 -9.30 11.79
N PRO A 83 5.62 -9.70 12.94
CA PRO A 83 5.49 -11.11 13.33
C PRO A 83 4.76 -11.94 12.27
N SER A 84 3.71 -11.39 11.63
CA SER A 84 2.95 -12.09 10.60
C SER A 84 3.80 -12.44 9.40
N LEU A 85 4.69 -11.54 8.95
CA LEU A 85 5.64 -11.83 7.87
C LEU A 85 6.54 -13.03 8.23
N ARG A 86 7.02 -13.11 9.47
CA ARG A 86 7.86 -14.24 9.93
C ARG A 86 7.09 -15.56 9.95
N GLU A 87 5.83 -15.56 10.40
CA GLU A 87 4.96 -16.73 10.36
C GLU A 87 4.60 -17.15 8.93
N TYR A 88 4.61 -16.19 8.02
CA TYR A 88 4.30 -16.39 6.61
C TYR A 88 5.47 -16.96 5.80
N LEU A 89 6.72 -16.71 6.22
CA LEU A 89 7.92 -17.19 5.51
C LEU A 89 7.94 -18.70 5.24
N PRO A 90 7.63 -19.60 6.20
CA PRO A 90 7.57 -21.03 5.94
C PRO A 90 6.50 -21.42 4.89
N ILE A 91 5.40 -20.68 4.82
CA ILE A 91 4.32 -20.91 3.84
C ILE A 91 4.85 -20.58 2.44
N VAL A 92 5.46 -19.40 2.29
CA VAL A 92 6.09 -18.97 1.04
C VAL A 92 7.19 -19.95 0.62
N ALA A 93 8.06 -20.33 1.56
CA ALA A 93 9.13 -21.29 1.34
C ALA A 93 8.61 -22.65 0.84
N SER A 94 7.54 -23.16 1.45
CA SER A 94 6.92 -24.44 1.10
C SER A 94 6.34 -24.43 -0.32
N ALA A 95 5.62 -23.37 -0.71
CA ALA A 95 5.13 -23.24 -2.08
C ALA A 95 6.27 -23.08 -3.08
N LEU A 96 7.29 -22.27 -2.74
CA LEU A 96 8.46 -22.08 -3.61
C LEU A 96 9.28 -23.34 -3.81
N ILE A 97 9.36 -24.26 -2.85
CA ILE A 97 10.12 -25.50 -3.00
C ILE A 97 9.31 -26.65 -3.61
N SER A 98 7.97 -26.58 -3.54
CA SER A 98 7.06 -27.64 -4.00
C SER A 98 7.31 -28.08 -5.45
N PRO A 99 7.43 -27.19 -6.46
CA PRO A 99 7.75 -27.61 -7.82
C PRO A 99 9.10 -28.33 -7.97
N LEU A 100 10.10 -27.97 -7.16
CA LEU A 100 11.41 -28.63 -7.14
C LEU A 100 11.34 -30.00 -6.46
N CYS A 101 10.57 -30.12 -5.37
CA CYS A 101 10.28 -31.41 -4.73
C CYS A 101 9.54 -32.35 -5.70
N PHE A 102 8.57 -31.83 -6.45
CA PHE A 102 7.90 -32.58 -7.52
C PHE A 102 8.89 -33.09 -8.56
N LEU A 103 9.82 -32.25 -9.04
CA LEU A 103 10.84 -32.64 -10.01
C LEU A 103 11.70 -33.80 -9.51
N ALA A 104 12.22 -33.68 -8.28
CA ALA A 104 13.05 -34.69 -7.67
C ALA A 104 12.27 -36.01 -7.49
N LEU A 105 11.06 -35.93 -6.96
CA LEU A 105 10.17 -37.08 -6.80
C LEU A 105 9.81 -37.71 -8.14
N PHE A 106 9.51 -36.92 -9.16
CA PHE A 106 9.19 -37.43 -10.49
C PHE A 106 10.35 -38.22 -11.05
N ILE A 107 11.60 -37.73 -10.93
CA ILE A 107 12.80 -38.46 -11.36
C ILE A 107 12.92 -39.78 -10.60
N VAL A 108 12.77 -39.78 -9.27
CA VAL A 108 12.87 -40.99 -8.44
C VAL A 108 11.76 -41.99 -8.77
N CYS A 109 10.50 -41.57 -8.75
CA CYS A 109 9.35 -42.39 -9.13
C CYS A 109 9.53 -42.94 -10.54
N ARG A 110 10.02 -42.12 -11.48
CA ARG A 110 10.26 -42.55 -12.86
C ARG A 110 11.27 -43.67 -12.95
N ILE A 111 12.35 -43.62 -12.17
CA ILE A 111 13.35 -44.70 -12.08
C ILE A 111 12.70 -45.98 -11.53
N VAL A 112 11.96 -45.88 -10.42
CA VAL A 112 11.28 -47.02 -9.79
C VAL A 112 10.28 -47.67 -10.75
N PHE A 113 9.38 -46.88 -11.34
CA PHE A 113 8.38 -47.39 -12.29
C PHE A 113 9.00 -47.82 -13.62
N ALA A 114 10.18 -47.33 -14.01
CA ALA A 114 10.91 -47.88 -15.14
C ALA A 114 11.39 -49.31 -14.86
N ILE A 115 11.86 -49.60 -13.65
CA ILE A 115 12.25 -50.95 -13.22
C ILE A 115 11.03 -51.87 -13.20
N ILE A 116 9.93 -51.45 -12.55
CA ILE A 116 8.67 -52.21 -12.49
C ILE A 116 8.14 -52.47 -13.91
N GLY A 117 8.07 -51.43 -14.74
CA GLY A 117 7.64 -51.55 -16.13
C GLY A 117 8.53 -52.49 -16.95
N GLY A 118 9.84 -52.52 -16.68
CA GLY A 118 10.78 -53.47 -17.26
C GLY A 118 10.44 -54.92 -16.90
N ILE A 119 10.14 -55.18 -15.62
CA ILE A 119 9.72 -56.50 -15.12
C ILE A 119 8.41 -56.92 -15.78
N ILE A 120 7.40 -56.05 -15.82
CA ILE A 120 6.10 -56.34 -16.46
C ILE A 120 6.30 -56.67 -17.95
N LYS A 121 7.09 -55.86 -18.67
CA LYS A 121 7.41 -56.13 -20.08
C LYS A 121 8.13 -57.46 -20.30
N PHE A 122 8.93 -57.90 -19.34
CA PHE A 122 9.62 -59.19 -19.39
C PHE A 122 8.65 -60.37 -19.16
N ILE A 123 7.74 -60.26 -18.19
CA ILE A 123 6.73 -61.28 -17.90
C ILE A 123 5.78 -61.46 -19.10
N PHE A 124 5.37 -60.35 -19.74
CA PHE A 124 4.44 -60.38 -20.89
C PHE A 124 5.16 -60.38 -22.25
N LYS A 125 6.28 -61.10 -22.37
CA LYS A 125 7.12 -61.11 -23.59
C LYS A 125 6.41 -61.67 -24.84
N ALA A 126 5.38 -62.49 -24.68
CA ALA A 126 4.67 -63.22 -25.73
C ALA A 126 3.26 -62.66 -26.05
N LEU A 127 3.11 -61.33 -26.08
CA LEU A 127 1.85 -60.71 -26.47
C LEU A 127 1.61 -60.77 -27.99
N PRO A 128 0.34 -60.87 -28.44
CA PRO A 128 0.00 -61.00 -29.84
C PRO A 128 0.47 -59.80 -30.66
N THR A 129 1.06 -60.06 -31.82
CA THR A 129 1.52 -59.05 -32.77
C THR A 129 0.34 -58.48 -33.55
N ILE A 130 -0.06 -57.25 -33.24
CA ILE A 130 -1.08 -56.50 -33.98
C ILE A 130 -0.42 -55.90 -35.25
N PRO A 131 -1.11 -55.89 -36.42
CA PRO A 131 -0.66 -55.13 -37.59
C PRO A 131 -0.41 -53.66 -37.23
N PHE A 132 0.62 -53.04 -37.81
CA PHE A 132 1.07 -51.66 -37.49
C PHE A 132 1.50 -51.42 -36.02
N SER A 133 1.67 -52.47 -35.20
CA SER A 133 2.07 -52.34 -33.78
C SER A 133 3.32 -51.50 -33.53
N ARG A 134 4.28 -51.47 -34.45
CA ARG A 134 5.48 -50.62 -34.36
C ARG A 134 5.18 -49.13 -34.61
N LEU A 135 4.31 -48.83 -35.56
CA LEU A 135 3.91 -47.45 -35.87
C LEU A 135 3.06 -46.86 -34.72
N PHE A 136 2.10 -47.63 -34.21
CA PHE A 136 1.35 -47.22 -33.02
C PHE A 136 2.23 -47.17 -31.76
N GLY A 137 3.20 -48.08 -31.63
CA GLY A 137 4.21 -48.02 -30.57
C GLY A 137 5.05 -46.75 -30.61
N MET A 138 5.48 -46.33 -31.80
CA MET A 138 6.16 -45.05 -32.01
C MET A 138 5.33 -43.88 -31.52
N ALA A 139 4.06 -43.77 -31.94
CA ALA A 139 3.17 -42.69 -31.54
C ALA A 139 2.94 -42.65 -30.01
N VAL A 140 2.67 -43.80 -29.38
CA VAL A 140 2.44 -43.88 -27.93
C VAL A 140 3.72 -43.55 -27.15
N SER A 141 4.88 -44.05 -27.58
CA SER A 141 6.16 -43.75 -26.90
C SER A 141 6.63 -42.31 -27.11
N LEU A 142 6.29 -41.70 -28.25
CA LEU A 142 6.46 -40.27 -28.50
C LEU A 142 5.65 -39.48 -27.45
N VAL A 143 4.34 -39.76 -27.33
CA VAL A 143 3.49 -39.12 -26.31
C VAL A 143 4.05 -39.33 -24.91
N ALA A 144 4.42 -40.56 -24.54
CA ALA A 144 4.99 -40.87 -23.22
C ALA A 144 6.26 -40.05 -22.92
N SER A 145 7.10 -39.83 -23.93
CA SER A 145 8.36 -39.09 -23.77
C SER A 145 8.11 -37.58 -23.76
N LEU A 146 7.13 -37.09 -24.51
CA LEU A 146 6.70 -35.69 -24.43
C LEU A 146 6.08 -35.37 -23.06
N VAL A 147 5.24 -36.26 -22.52
CA VAL A 147 4.71 -36.12 -21.14
C VAL A 147 5.86 -36.05 -20.14
N ALA A 148 6.85 -36.95 -20.26
CA ALA A 148 8.02 -36.92 -19.37
C ALA A 148 8.84 -35.63 -19.52
N ALA A 149 9.06 -35.15 -20.73
CA ALA A 149 9.77 -33.89 -20.98
C ALA A 149 9.04 -32.70 -20.36
N VAL A 150 7.72 -32.64 -20.53
CA VAL A 150 6.87 -31.59 -19.96
C VAL A 150 6.87 -31.64 -18.43
N CYS A 151 6.80 -32.82 -17.80
CA CYS A 151 6.92 -32.94 -16.34
C CYS A 151 8.29 -32.47 -15.82
N LEU A 152 9.38 -32.72 -16.57
CA LEU A 152 10.73 -32.25 -16.19
C LEU A 152 10.87 -30.74 -16.34
N LEU A 153 10.30 -30.16 -17.40
CA LEU A 153 10.44 -28.74 -17.72
C LEU A 153 9.43 -27.84 -16.99
N MET A 154 8.33 -28.40 -16.48
CA MET A 154 7.23 -27.65 -15.85
C MET A 154 7.69 -26.70 -14.74
N PRO A 155 8.48 -27.12 -13.74
CA PRO A 155 8.93 -26.21 -12.68
C PRO A 155 9.68 -25.00 -13.23
N PHE A 156 10.59 -25.22 -14.19
CA PHE A 156 11.36 -24.14 -14.81
C PHE A 156 10.49 -23.21 -15.64
N ALA A 157 9.54 -23.76 -16.41
CA ALA A 157 8.59 -22.95 -17.17
C ALA A 157 7.75 -22.06 -16.25
N GLY A 158 7.29 -22.63 -15.14
CA GLY A 158 6.50 -21.92 -14.13
C GLY A 158 7.27 -20.79 -13.45
N TYR A 159 8.47 -21.06 -12.93
CA TYR A 159 9.29 -19.99 -12.33
C TYR A 159 9.67 -18.90 -13.34
N LEU A 160 10.01 -19.27 -14.58
CA LEU A 160 10.30 -18.29 -15.62
C LEU A 160 9.07 -17.46 -16.01
N ASN A 161 7.88 -18.04 -15.95
CA ASN A 161 6.63 -17.33 -16.17
C ASN A 161 6.32 -16.36 -15.02
N ALA A 162 6.42 -16.83 -13.77
CA ALA A 162 6.21 -16.01 -12.58
C ALA A 162 7.23 -14.87 -12.49
N ALA A 163 8.52 -15.19 -12.59
CA ALA A 163 9.59 -14.20 -12.54
C ALA A 163 9.44 -13.14 -13.64
N SER A 164 9.17 -13.54 -14.89
CA SER A 164 8.91 -12.60 -15.98
C SER A 164 7.70 -11.71 -15.72
N THR A 165 6.63 -12.26 -15.15
CA THR A 165 5.40 -11.52 -14.86
C THR A 165 5.63 -10.47 -13.78
N TYR A 166 6.19 -10.87 -12.65
CA TYR A 166 6.38 -9.99 -11.49
C TYR A 166 7.53 -9.01 -11.68
N TYR A 167 8.58 -9.40 -12.41
CA TYR A 167 9.63 -8.46 -12.82
C TYR A 167 9.05 -7.31 -13.63
N THR A 168 8.25 -7.59 -14.65
CA THR A 168 7.61 -6.54 -15.47
C THR A 168 6.67 -5.67 -14.65
N LYS A 169 5.88 -6.24 -13.72
CA LYS A 169 5.03 -5.42 -12.83
C LYS A 169 5.83 -4.45 -11.96
N LEU A 170 6.91 -4.92 -11.34
CA LEU A 170 7.76 -4.09 -10.49
C LEU A 170 8.56 -3.05 -11.31
N GLU A 171 8.99 -3.40 -12.51
CA GLU A 171 9.65 -2.46 -13.44
C GLU A 171 8.66 -1.39 -13.94
N ASP A 172 7.46 -1.78 -14.36
CA ASP A 172 6.41 -0.86 -14.81
C ASP A 172 5.94 0.07 -13.68
N GLY A 173 5.98 -0.41 -12.43
CA GLY A 173 5.73 0.36 -11.21
C GLY A 173 6.93 1.16 -10.68
N GLY A 174 8.05 1.23 -11.42
CA GLY A 174 9.21 2.06 -11.04
C GLY A 174 10.08 1.52 -9.89
N VAL A 175 9.76 0.35 -9.33
CA VAL A 175 10.45 -0.24 -8.18
C VAL A 175 11.86 -0.74 -8.53
N ILE A 176 12.03 -1.24 -9.75
CA ILE A 176 13.29 -1.80 -10.22
C ILE A 176 13.80 -0.96 -11.39
N THR A 177 15.02 -0.45 -11.27
CA THR A 177 15.74 0.21 -12.36
C THR A 177 16.86 -0.68 -12.89
N ALA A 178 16.90 -0.85 -14.21
CA ALA A 178 17.89 -1.68 -14.90
C ALA A 178 19.32 -1.18 -14.66
N THR A 179 20.14 -1.95 -13.93
CA THR A 179 21.57 -1.64 -13.76
C THR A 179 22.40 -2.19 -14.94
N GLU A 180 23.48 -1.51 -15.32
CA GLU A 180 24.31 -1.91 -16.48
C GLU A 180 24.92 -3.32 -16.34
N GLU A 181 25.21 -3.77 -15.12
CA GLU A 181 25.74 -5.11 -14.82
C GLU A 181 24.66 -6.21 -14.87
N GLY A 182 23.37 -5.85 -14.73
CA GLY A 182 22.21 -6.76 -14.69
C GLY A 182 21.48 -6.98 -16.02
N LYS A 183 21.68 -6.10 -17.02
CA LYS A 183 20.94 -6.09 -18.31
C LYS A 183 20.83 -7.46 -18.98
N ASN A 184 21.89 -8.27 -18.90
CA ASN A 184 21.94 -9.59 -19.52
C ASN A 184 21.04 -10.66 -18.87
N LEU A 185 20.80 -10.57 -17.55
CA LEU A 185 19.94 -11.48 -16.81
C LEU A 185 18.49 -11.00 -16.82
N GLU A 186 18.32 -9.68 -16.70
CA GLU A 186 17.05 -8.97 -16.86
C GLU A 186 16.40 -9.26 -18.22
N ASP A 187 17.14 -9.13 -19.32
CA ASP A 187 16.64 -9.46 -20.66
C ASP A 187 16.16 -10.91 -20.78
N ILE A 188 16.78 -11.83 -20.02
CA ILE A 188 16.36 -13.23 -19.96
C ILE A 188 15.05 -13.36 -19.21
N ILE A 189 14.95 -12.77 -18.01
CA ILE A 189 13.77 -12.86 -17.14
C ILE A 189 12.58 -12.17 -17.79
N LYS A 190 12.73 -10.93 -18.25
CA LYS A 190 11.64 -10.14 -18.84
C LYS A 190 11.01 -10.84 -20.04
N ASN A 191 11.84 -11.47 -20.88
CA ASN A 191 11.39 -12.09 -22.13
C ASN A 191 11.19 -13.61 -22.06
N SER A 192 11.39 -14.26 -20.90
CA SER A 192 11.35 -15.72 -20.82
C SER A 192 9.96 -16.30 -21.04
N LYS A 193 8.91 -15.67 -20.50
CA LYS A 193 7.52 -16.15 -20.66
C LYS A 193 7.07 -16.18 -22.12
N ASP A 194 7.66 -15.32 -22.95
CA ASP A 194 7.31 -15.19 -24.36
C ASP A 194 8.00 -16.18 -25.29
N LYS A 195 9.00 -16.92 -24.79
CA LYS A 195 9.70 -17.93 -25.58
C LYS A 195 8.80 -19.11 -25.87
N THR A 196 8.80 -19.55 -27.12
CA THR A 196 7.94 -20.63 -27.64
C THR A 196 7.98 -21.89 -26.77
N GLY A 197 9.17 -22.35 -26.39
CA GLY A 197 9.34 -23.52 -25.52
C GLY A 197 8.70 -23.36 -24.14
N VAL A 198 8.84 -22.18 -23.53
CA VAL A 198 8.23 -21.85 -22.22
C VAL A 198 6.70 -21.78 -22.37
N LYS A 199 6.18 -21.07 -23.38
CA LYS A 199 4.74 -20.99 -23.67
C LYS A 199 4.10 -22.36 -23.88
N ILE A 200 4.75 -23.26 -24.60
CA ILE A 200 4.23 -24.61 -24.84
C ILE A 200 4.18 -25.40 -23.53
N VAL A 201 5.27 -25.44 -22.77
CA VAL A 201 5.31 -26.22 -21.52
C VAL A 201 4.34 -25.63 -20.51
N TYR A 202 4.40 -24.32 -20.26
CA TYR A 202 3.51 -23.65 -19.32
C TYR A 202 2.04 -23.73 -19.76
N GLY A 203 1.73 -23.58 -21.05
CA GLY A 203 0.37 -23.72 -21.55
C GLY A 203 -0.23 -25.12 -21.31
N LEU A 204 0.61 -26.16 -21.27
CA LEU A 204 0.19 -27.53 -20.97
C LEU A 204 0.10 -27.82 -19.46
N THR A 205 0.92 -27.16 -18.64
CA THR A 205 1.07 -27.52 -17.21
C THR A 205 0.81 -26.41 -16.21
N GLY A 206 0.46 -25.20 -16.64
CA GLY A 206 0.31 -24.02 -15.80
C GLY A 206 -0.55 -24.30 -14.58
N LYS A 207 -1.75 -24.85 -14.79
CA LYS A 207 -2.66 -25.23 -13.69
C LYS A 207 -2.07 -26.19 -12.65
N PHE A 208 -1.18 -27.10 -13.06
CA PHE A 208 -0.50 -28.00 -12.11
C PHE A 208 0.61 -27.26 -11.36
N PHE A 209 1.36 -26.40 -12.05
CA PHE A 209 2.38 -25.56 -11.43
C PHE A 209 1.73 -24.58 -10.44
N ASP A 210 0.67 -23.90 -10.84
CA ASP A 210 -0.06 -22.94 -10.01
C ASP A 210 -0.66 -23.62 -8.77
N GLY A 211 -1.10 -24.88 -8.90
CA GLY A 211 -1.52 -25.69 -7.77
C GLY A 211 -0.43 -25.98 -6.73
N PHE A 212 0.86 -25.92 -7.10
CA PHE A 212 1.97 -26.00 -6.14
C PHE A 212 2.23 -24.68 -5.41
N LEU A 213 1.78 -23.56 -5.98
CA LEU A 213 1.86 -22.23 -5.38
C LEU A 213 0.64 -21.90 -4.51
N GLU A 214 -0.32 -22.81 -4.43
CA GLU A 214 -1.38 -22.81 -3.43
C GLU A 214 -0.96 -23.60 -2.18
N VAL A 215 -0.88 -22.95 -1.03
CA VAL A 215 -0.60 -23.60 0.26
C VAL A 215 -1.86 -23.63 1.10
N LYS A 216 -2.15 -24.78 1.70
CA LYS A 216 -3.22 -24.91 2.69
C LYS A 216 -2.68 -24.60 4.08
N LYS A 217 -3.29 -23.64 4.76
CA LYS A 217 -3.01 -23.30 6.16
C LYS A 217 -3.53 -24.37 7.10
N SER A 218 -3.06 -24.34 8.35
CA SER A 218 -3.47 -25.22 9.44
C SER A 218 -4.97 -25.11 9.76
N ASP A 219 -5.56 -23.94 9.57
CA ASP A 219 -7.00 -23.66 9.73
C ASP A 219 -7.85 -24.16 8.54
N GLY A 220 -7.21 -24.69 7.50
CA GLY A 220 -7.85 -25.22 6.30
C GLY A 220 -8.11 -24.22 5.18
N SER A 221 -7.83 -22.93 5.40
CA SER A 221 -7.86 -21.90 4.35
C SER A 221 -6.73 -22.12 3.33
N LYS A 222 -6.90 -21.60 2.12
CA LYS A 222 -5.89 -21.66 1.07
C LYS A 222 -5.30 -20.27 0.84
N VAL A 223 -4.00 -20.24 0.64
CA VAL A 223 -3.23 -19.06 0.27
C VAL A 223 -2.61 -19.32 -1.10
N SER A 224 -2.79 -18.39 -2.03
CA SER A 224 -2.19 -18.43 -3.35
C SER A 224 -1.04 -17.45 -3.40
N LEU A 225 0.21 -17.92 -3.58
CA LEU A 225 1.33 -16.99 -3.69
C LEU A 225 1.18 -16.00 -4.85
N TYR A 226 0.44 -16.32 -5.91
CA TYR A 226 0.19 -15.35 -6.99
C TYR A 226 -0.67 -14.18 -6.53
N THR A 227 -1.72 -14.43 -5.74
CA THR A 227 -2.57 -13.36 -5.18
C THR A 227 -1.76 -12.42 -4.29
N GLU A 228 -0.83 -13.01 -3.54
CA GLU A 228 0.00 -12.31 -2.57
C GLU A 228 1.09 -11.50 -3.27
N LEU A 229 1.73 -12.08 -4.29
CA LEU A 229 2.68 -11.36 -5.15
C LEU A 229 1.98 -10.26 -5.97
N ASP A 230 0.74 -10.47 -6.40
CA ASP A 230 -0.06 -9.45 -7.08
C ASP A 230 -0.34 -8.26 -6.14
N ALA A 231 -0.76 -8.53 -4.89
CA ALA A 231 -0.98 -7.50 -3.88
C ALA A 231 0.31 -6.74 -3.53
N VAL A 232 1.43 -7.45 -3.36
CA VAL A 232 2.74 -6.82 -3.12
C VAL A 232 3.14 -5.93 -4.29
N CYS A 233 2.97 -6.38 -5.54
CA CYS A 233 3.32 -5.57 -6.71
C CYS A 233 2.42 -4.36 -6.93
N ALA A 234 1.22 -4.35 -6.34
CA ALA A 234 0.33 -3.20 -6.35
C ALA A 234 0.75 -2.18 -5.29
N ILE A 235 1.01 -2.64 -4.06
CA ILE A 235 1.33 -1.77 -2.90
C ILE A 235 2.75 -1.19 -2.95
N VAL A 236 3.77 -1.97 -3.32
CA VAL A 236 5.18 -1.58 -3.19
C VAL A 236 5.54 -0.29 -3.97
N PRO A 237 5.09 -0.09 -5.23
CA PRO A 237 5.29 1.18 -5.94
C PRO A 237 4.85 2.40 -5.11
N HIS A 238 3.65 2.34 -4.53
CA HIS A 238 3.09 3.44 -3.74
C HIS A 238 3.84 3.67 -2.43
N VAL A 239 4.36 2.59 -1.81
CA VAL A 239 5.25 2.72 -0.64
C VAL A 239 6.56 3.42 -1.03
N MET A 240 7.12 3.13 -2.20
CA MET A 240 8.32 3.81 -2.67
C MET A 240 8.09 5.30 -2.91
N ASP A 241 6.98 5.66 -3.57
CA ASP A 241 6.59 7.07 -3.76
C ASP A 241 6.50 7.83 -2.41
N LEU A 242 5.99 7.18 -1.35
CA LEU A 242 5.96 7.77 -0.01
C LEU A 242 7.35 7.92 0.61
N THR A 243 8.24 6.93 0.45
CA THR A 243 9.60 7.03 0.98
C THR A 243 10.45 8.07 0.27
N GLU A 244 10.13 8.38 -0.99
CA GLU A 244 10.79 9.44 -1.78
C GLU A 244 10.18 10.82 -1.57
N THR A 245 9.10 10.94 -0.78
CA THR A 245 8.44 12.22 -0.51
C THR A 245 9.34 13.12 0.34
N ASP A 246 9.61 14.32 -0.16
CA ASP A 246 10.33 15.36 0.57
C ASP A 246 9.36 16.07 1.53
N PHE A 247 9.31 15.58 2.78
CA PHE A 247 8.49 16.18 3.83
C PHE A 247 8.96 17.59 4.25
N SER A 248 10.12 18.07 3.79
CA SER A 248 10.55 19.45 4.04
C SER A 248 9.81 20.46 3.16
N ASP A 249 9.28 20.04 2.01
CA ASP A 249 8.44 20.84 1.11
C ASP A 249 6.95 20.57 1.37
N VAL A 250 6.47 21.05 2.52
CA VAL A 250 5.10 20.82 3.00
C VAL A 250 4.05 21.17 1.94
N ALA A 251 4.26 22.23 1.13
CA ALA A 251 3.30 22.67 0.11
C ALA A 251 3.02 21.63 -0.99
N ASN A 252 3.97 20.69 -1.21
CA ASN A 252 3.98 19.75 -2.31
C ASN A 252 3.92 18.28 -1.86
N ILE A 253 3.67 18.00 -0.57
CA ILE A 253 3.42 16.63 -0.09
C ILE A 253 2.23 16.03 -0.84
N ASN A 254 2.47 14.91 -1.54
CA ASN A 254 1.44 14.18 -2.27
C ASN A 254 0.93 13.00 -1.43
N VAL A 255 -0.35 13.04 -1.05
CA VAL A 255 -0.99 11.97 -0.26
C VAL A 255 -1.63 10.87 -1.11
N GLN A 256 -1.66 11.03 -2.44
CA GLN A 256 -2.27 10.04 -3.35
C GLN A 256 -1.74 8.61 -3.15
N PRO A 257 -0.42 8.39 -2.96
CA PRO A 257 0.10 7.05 -2.72
C PRO A 257 -0.51 6.37 -1.48
N VAL A 258 -0.93 7.12 -0.46
CA VAL A 258 -1.62 6.55 0.71
C VAL A 258 -2.99 6.00 0.31
N TYR A 259 -3.75 6.73 -0.50
CA TYR A 259 -5.05 6.27 -1.00
C TYR A 259 -4.92 5.05 -1.91
N ASP A 260 -3.90 5.03 -2.76
CA ASP A 260 -3.65 3.90 -3.65
C ASP A 260 -3.28 2.63 -2.85
N ILE A 261 -2.48 2.77 -1.78
CA ILE A 261 -2.21 1.67 -0.83
C ILE A 261 -3.53 1.15 -0.24
N ILE A 262 -4.41 2.05 0.24
CA ILE A 262 -5.69 1.68 0.85
C ILE A 262 -6.56 0.85 -0.13
N GLU A 263 -6.61 1.24 -1.40
CA GLU A 263 -7.36 0.50 -2.43
C GLU A 263 -6.83 -0.93 -2.59
N ASP A 264 -5.51 -1.08 -2.63
CA ASP A 264 -4.84 -2.36 -2.85
C ASP A 264 -4.78 -3.28 -1.62
N LEU A 265 -4.98 -2.75 -0.40
CA LEU A 265 -5.06 -3.57 0.83
C LEU A 265 -6.16 -4.64 0.76
N SER A 266 -7.20 -4.41 -0.04
CA SER A 266 -8.30 -5.36 -0.24
C SER A 266 -7.91 -6.62 -1.02
N MET A 267 -6.76 -6.59 -1.72
CA MET A 267 -6.29 -7.71 -2.56
C MET A 267 -5.82 -8.92 -1.75
N SER A 268 -5.29 -8.71 -0.55
CA SER A 268 -4.84 -9.77 0.34
C SER A 268 -4.98 -9.42 1.82
N ALA A 269 -5.68 -10.29 2.56
CA ALA A 269 -5.77 -10.19 4.01
C ALA A 269 -4.42 -10.40 4.72
N GLU A 270 -3.51 -11.20 4.14
CA GLU A 270 -2.18 -11.42 4.73
C GLU A 270 -1.29 -10.19 4.53
N ILE A 271 -1.29 -9.62 3.32
CA ILE A 271 -0.56 -8.38 3.07
C ILE A 271 -1.13 -7.24 3.90
N LYS A 272 -2.46 -7.13 4.02
CA LYS A 272 -3.10 -6.14 4.90
C LYS A 272 -2.65 -6.25 6.36
N ARG A 273 -2.52 -7.48 6.88
CA ARG A 273 -2.01 -7.69 8.24
C ARG A 273 -0.55 -7.27 8.37
N ILE A 274 0.29 -7.64 7.39
CA ILE A 274 1.71 -7.26 7.37
C ILE A 274 1.85 -5.74 7.30
N VAL A 275 1.12 -5.06 6.41
CA VAL A 275 1.14 -3.59 6.29
C VAL A 275 0.73 -2.93 7.60
N ALA A 276 -0.32 -3.41 8.27
CA ALA A 276 -0.76 -2.87 9.56
C ALA A 276 0.34 -2.97 10.64
N GLU A 277 1.01 -4.11 10.75
CA GLU A 277 2.11 -4.32 11.71
C GLU A 277 3.33 -3.44 11.38
N VAL A 278 3.71 -3.39 10.10
CA VAL A 278 4.83 -2.55 9.63
C VAL A 278 4.54 -1.07 9.89
N LEU A 279 3.34 -0.61 9.57
CA LEU A 279 2.90 0.77 9.79
C LEU A 279 2.89 1.14 11.27
N SER A 280 2.38 0.27 12.14
CA SER A 280 2.39 0.48 13.59
C SER A 280 3.82 0.63 14.13
N ALA A 281 4.75 -0.23 13.68
CA ALA A 281 6.15 -0.14 14.09
C ALA A 281 6.84 1.11 13.53
N ALA A 282 6.61 1.42 12.25
CA ALA A 282 7.16 2.60 11.58
C ALA A 282 6.70 3.89 12.27
N ALA A 283 5.39 4.02 12.51
CA ALA A 283 4.81 5.17 13.19
C ALA A 283 5.31 5.33 14.63
N THR A 284 5.54 4.22 15.34
CA THR A 284 6.17 4.24 16.67
C THR A 284 7.57 4.85 16.61
N LYS A 285 8.40 4.42 15.64
CA LYS A 285 9.76 4.95 15.46
C LYS A 285 9.71 6.42 15.04
N TRP A 286 8.94 6.77 14.01
CA TRP A 286 8.82 8.14 13.52
C TRP A 286 8.32 9.10 14.59
N LYS A 287 7.35 8.70 15.43
CA LYS A 287 6.88 9.52 16.55
C LYS A 287 8.00 9.86 17.53
N ASN A 288 8.93 8.92 17.75
CA ASN A 288 10.09 9.11 18.62
C ASN A 288 11.26 9.83 17.94
N GLY A 289 11.12 10.24 16.67
CA GLY A 289 12.20 10.82 15.88
C GLY A 289 13.27 9.80 15.51
N GLU A 290 12.91 8.52 15.41
CA GLU A 290 13.77 7.45 14.96
C GLU A 290 13.53 7.15 13.48
N GLU A 291 14.57 6.69 12.80
CA GLU A 291 14.53 6.28 11.41
C GLU A 291 13.87 4.88 11.26
N PHE A 292 13.04 4.73 10.23
CA PHE A 292 12.52 3.45 9.78
C PHE A 292 12.61 3.39 8.25
N MET A 293 13.30 2.38 7.71
CA MET A 293 13.53 2.23 6.26
C MET A 293 14.07 3.49 5.58
N GLY A 294 15.11 4.12 6.15
CA GLY A 294 15.70 5.32 5.54
C GLY A 294 14.96 6.63 5.82
N LEU A 295 13.75 6.57 6.37
CA LEU A 295 12.89 7.74 6.57
C LEU A 295 12.77 8.11 8.05
N ASN A 296 12.99 9.39 8.36
CA ASN A 296 12.60 10.01 9.62
C ASN A 296 11.69 11.21 9.34
N ILE A 297 10.37 11.00 9.43
CA ILE A 297 9.37 12.03 9.09
C ILE A 297 9.55 13.28 9.96
N LYS A 298 9.86 13.13 11.24
CA LYS A 298 10.00 14.27 12.17
C LYS A 298 11.18 15.16 11.84
N ASP A 299 12.34 14.55 11.55
CA ASP A 299 13.54 15.33 11.20
C ASP A 299 13.44 15.96 9.81
N SER A 300 12.61 15.40 8.92
CA SER A 300 12.36 15.95 7.59
C SER A 300 11.40 17.14 7.59
N LEU A 301 10.51 17.26 8.57
CA LEU A 301 9.57 18.39 8.67
C LEU A 301 10.27 19.69 9.10
N PRO A 302 9.80 20.86 8.66
CA PRO A 302 10.27 22.15 9.20
C PRO A 302 10.06 22.23 10.72
N GLU A 303 10.90 23.02 11.42
CA GLU A 303 10.92 23.08 12.90
C GLU A 303 9.55 23.36 13.51
N GLU A 304 8.80 24.28 12.91
CA GLU A 304 7.45 24.70 13.33
C GLU A 304 6.41 23.57 13.21
N TYR A 305 6.67 22.58 12.34
CA TYR A 305 5.77 21.49 11.99
C TYR A 305 6.20 20.15 12.59
N LYS A 306 7.32 20.07 13.31
CA LYS A 306 7.87 18.80 13.84
C LYS A 306 6.89 17.97 14.66
N ASN A 307 6.00 18.64 15.39
CA ASN A 307 5.00 17.99 16.23
C ASN A 307 3.61 17.92 15.58
N SER A 308 3.47 18.40 14.33
CA SER A 308 2.18 18.47 13.63
C SER A 308 1.59 17.10 13.31
N LEU A 309 2.43 16.06 13.22
CA LEU A 309 2.00 14.69 12.96
C LEU A 309 2.00 13.80 14.21
N ASP A 310 2.23 14.33 15.42
CA ASP A 310 2.39 13.49 16.62
C ASP A 310 1.15 12.66 16.95
N ALA A 311 -0.03 13.28 16.87
CA ALA A 311 -1.28 12.57 17.06
C ALA A 311 -1.55 11.58 15.91
N SER A 312 -1.16 11.94 14.68
CA SER A 312 -1.30 11.07 13.50
C SER A 312 -0.47 9.81 13.68
N LEU A 313 0.80 9.99 14.02
CA LEU A 313 1.73 8.91 14.28
C LEU A 313 1.35 8.12 15.53
N GLU A 314 0.78 8.75 16.56
CA GLU A 314 0.25 8.03 17.72
C GLU A 314 -0.92 7.12 17.34
N LYS A 315 -1.86 7.60 16.53
CA LYS A 315 -2.96 6.76 16.05
C LYS A 315 -2.44 5.61 15.21
N LEU A 316 -1.55 5.89 14.25
CA LEU A 316 -0.92 4.88 13.40
C LEU A 316 -0.11 3.86 14.20
N SER A 317 0.54 4.27 15.29
CA SER A 317 1.31 3.36 16.16
C SER A 317 0.43 2.29 16.81
N ASN A 318 -0.87 2.54 16.93
CA ASN A 318 -1.86 1.61 17.48
C ASN A 318 -2.68 0.90 16.39
N THR A 319 -2.30 1.05 15.11
CA THR A 319 -3.02 0.44 13.99
C THR A 319 -3.03 -1.08 14.06
N THR A 320 -4.18 -1.65 13.69
CA THR A 320 -4.41 -3.09 13.65
C THR A 320 -4.90 -3.51 12.27
N PHE A 321 -4.95 -4.83 12.01
CA PHE A 321 -5.58 -5.39 10.81
C PHE A 321 -7.00 -4.86 10.56
N ALA A 322 -7.77 -4.58 11.62
CA ALA A 322 -9.16 -4.12 11.49
C ALA A 322 -9.26 -2.61 11.22
N THR A 323 -8.27 -1.82 11.64
CA THR A 323 -8.33 -0.36 11.62
C THR A 323 -7.46 0.27 10.54
N VAL A 324 -6.50 -0.47 9.96
CA VAL A 324 -5.50 0.06 9.02
C VAL A 324 -6.04 0.92 7.89
N GLU A 325 -7.15 0.54 7.24
CA GLU A 325 -7.74 1.34 6.17
C GLU A 325 -8.29 2.68 6.69
N ALA A 326 -9.00 2.65 7.83
CA ALA A 326 -9.55 3.86 8.45
C ALA A 326 -8.44 4.76 9.01
N ASP A 327 -7.42 4.16 9.65
CA ASP A 327 -6.30 4.90 10.22
C ASP A 327 -5.45 5.58 9.13
N LEU A 328 -5.18 4.88 8.00
CA LEU A 328 -4.51 5.47 6.84
C LEU A 328 -5.37 6.54 6.15
N THR A 329 -6.70 6.34 6.08
CA THR A 329 -7.62 7.34 5.53
C THR A 329 -7.55 8.63 6.36
N ASP A 330 -7.66 8.52 7.68
CA ASP A 330 -7.56 9.69 8.56
C ASP A 330 -6.17 10.34 8.50
N PHE A 331 -5.10 9.54 8.35
CA PHE A 331 -3.75 10.06 8.13
C PHE A 331 -3.64 10.85 6.81
N ALA A 332 -4.17 10.33 5.71
CA ALA A 332 -4.15 10.99 4.41
C ALA A 332 -4.93 12.31 4.45
N HIS A 333 -6.14 12.30 5.01
CA HIS A 333 -6.95 13.52 5.18
C HIS A 333 -6.30 14.54 6.11
N ALA A 334 -5.68 14.11 7.21
CA ALA A 334 -4.93 15.01 8.09
C ALA A 334 -3.74 15.62 7.34
N THR A 335 -2.97 14.83 6.60
CA THR A 335 -1.84 15.34 5.82
C THR A 335 -2.30 16.30 4.73
N GLU A 336 -3.39 16.01 4.02
CA GLU A 336 -3.96 16.92 3.02
C GLU A 336 -4.40 18.27 3.64
N ALA A 337 -5.06 18.21 4.79
CA ALA A 337 -5.44 19.42 5.53
C ALA A 337 -4.21 20.21 5.98
N LEU A 338 -3.15 19.54 6.42
CA LEU A 338 -1.87 20.18 6.79
C LEU A 338 -1.26 20.95 5.60
N VAL A 339 -1.20 20.31 4.42
CA VAL A 339 -0.69 20.93 3.18
C VAL A 339 -1.52 22.18 2.82
N LYS A 340 -2.84 22.11 2.95
CA LYS A 340 -3.74 23.24 2.64
C LYS A 340 -3.64 24.36 3.68
N LEU A 341 -3.46 24.02 4.96
CA LEU A 341 -3.22 25.00 6.02
C LEU A 341 -1.87 25.73 5.85
N TYR A 342 -0.85 25.01 5.40
CA TYR A 342 0.44 25.63 5.06
C TYR A 342 0.27 26.67 3.93
N LYS A 343 -0.52 26.37 2.89
CA LYS A 343 -0.82 27.35 1.82
C LYS A 343 -1.57 28.57 2.34
N TYR A 344 -2.50 28.35 3.27
CA TYR A 344 -3.21 29.44 3.95
C TYR A 344 -2.25 30.38 4.71
N THR A 345 -1.30 29.83 5.49
CA THR A 345 -0.33 30.66 6.23
C THR A 345 0.61 31.43 5.30
N GLU A 346 1.00 30.84 4.16
CA GLU A 346 1.73 31.54 3.10
C GLU A 346 0.93 32.71 2.52
N THR A 347 -0.37 32.50 2.24
CA THR A 347 -1.24 33.56 1.71
C THR A 347 -1.37 34.73 2.69
N LEU A 348 -1.53 34.47 3.99
CA LEU A 348 -1.59 35.51 5.02
C LEU A 348 -0.30 36.36 5.07
N SER A 349 0.84 35.72 4.84
CA SER A 349 2.17 36.36 4.87
C SER A 349 2.55 37.04 3.55
N SER A 350 1.81 36.77 2.47
CA SER A 350 2.08 37.27 1.11
C SER A 350 1.56 38.70 0.90
N ALA A 351 2.28 39.50 0.10
CA ALA A 351 1.87 40.89 -0.18
C ALA A 351 0.64 40.99 -1.10
N ASP A 352 0.36 39.93 -1.87
CA ASP A 352 -0.78 39.82 -2.79
C ASP A 352 -1.93 39.00 -2.19
N GLY A 353 -1.86 38.64 -0.90
CA GLY A 353 -2.90 37.91 -0.20
C GLY A 353 -4.17 38.76 -0.03
N THR A 354 -5.33 38.13 -0.18
CA THR A 354 -6.64 38.75 0.09
C THR A 354 -7.42 37.94 1.11
N ALA A 355 -8.34 38.58 1.83
CA ALA A 355 -9.22 37.91 2.78
C ALA A 355 -10.04 36.80 2.10
N GLU A 356 -10.53 37.04 0.88
CA GLU A 356 -11.26 36.05 0.08
C GLU A 356 -10.40 34.84 -0.27
N LYS A 357 -9.13 35.06 -0.66
CA LYS A 357 -8.22 33.96 -0.99
C LYS A 357 -7.87 33.13 0.24
N ALA A 358 -7.57 33.80 1.36
CA ALA A 358 -7.25 33.14 2.62
C ALA A 358 -8.43 32.30 3.13
N ALA A 359 -9.65 32.85 3.10
CA ALA A 359 -10.86 32.12 3.48
C ALA A 359 -11.12 30.90 2.58
N LEU A 360 -10.84 31.01 1.28
CA LEU A 360 -10.99 29.90 0.33
C LEU A 360 -9.99 28.78 0.62
N GLU A 361 -8.71 29.08 0.87
CA GLU A 361 -7.68 28.08 1.18
C GLU A 361 -7.94 27.38 2.53
N LEU A 362 -8.40 28.14 3.54
CA LEU A 362 -8.85 27.55 4.80
C LEU A 362 -10.10 26.68 4.59
N GLY A 363 -11.03 27.12 3.74
CA GLY A 363 -12.20 26.34 3.35
C GLY A 363 -11.82 25.02 2.71
N ASP A 364 -10.84 25.02 1.81
CA ASP A 364 -10.33 23.80 1.18
C ASP A 364 -9.65 22.86 2.19
N ALA A 365 -8.96 23.40 3.20
CA ALA A 365 -8.39 22.62 4.30
C ALA A 365 -9.50 21.96 5.14
N LEU A 366 -10.55 22.71 5.49
CA LEU A 366 -11.68 22.21 6.27
C LEU A 366 -12.52 21.17 5.49
N LYS A 367 -12.65 21.34 4.17
CA LYS A 367 -13.28 20.35 3.28
C LYS A 367 -12.54 19.03 3.24
N ALA A 368 -11.20 19.07 3.32
CA ALA A 368 -10.37 17.85 3.35
C ALA A 368 -10.50 17.05 4.67
N LEU A 369 -10.99 17.66 5.74
CA LEU A 369 -11.06 17.02 7.05
C LEU A 369 -12.24 16.06 7.19
N THR A 370 -11.92 14.84 7.62
CA THR A 370 -12.87 13.91 8.26
C THR A 370 -12.91 14.18 9.77
N PRO A 371 -13.96 13.75 10.50
CA PRO A 371 -13.99 13.83 11.96
C PRO A 371 -12.79 13.13 12.62
N GLY A 372 -12.35 12.01 12.04
CA GLY A 372 -11.17 11.28 12.50
C GLY A 372 -9.87 12.07 12.28
N ALA A 373 -9.71 12.73 11.14
CA ALA A 373 -8.57 13.61 10.87
C ALA A 373 -8.56 14.86 11.76
N ALA A 374 -9.73 15.45 12.05
CA ALA A 374 -9.86 16.64 12.89
C ALA A 374 -9.39 16.40 14.34
N ASP A 375 -9.74 15.24 14.91
CA ASP A 375 -9.27 14.83 16.25
C ASP A 375 -7.74 14.70 16.34
N ILE A 376 -7.11 14.48 15.20
CA ILE A 376 -5.68 14.22 15.10
C ILE A 376 -4.91 15.52 14.78
N ILE A 377 -5.42 16.35 13.85
CA ILE A 377 -4.70 17.54 13.42
C ILE A 377 -4.94 18.76 14.32
N GLY A 378 -5.96 18.76 15.19
CA GLY A 378 -6.35 19.96 15.96
C GLY A 378 -5.21 20.62 16.74
N ASP A 379 -4.33 19.84 17.38
CA ASP A 379 -3.16 20.35 18.09
C ASP A 379 -2.07 20.89 17.15
N ALA A 380 -1.95 20.30 15.97
CA ALA A 380 -1.06 20.79 14.93
C ALA A 380 -1.52 22.14 14.40
N VAL A 381 -2.82 22.29 14.11
CA VAL A 381 -3.39 23.56 13.65
C VAL A 381 -3.22 24.63 14.72
N LYS A 382 -3.49 24.31 15.99
CA LYS A 382 -3.23 25.23 17.10
C LYS A 382 -1.75 25.66 17.14
N THR A 383 -0.82 24.72 16.97
CA THR A 383 0.62 25.00 16.99
C THR A 383 1.05 25.89 15.82
N ILE A 384 0.60 25.59 14.61
CA ILE A 384 0.88 26.38 13.39
C ILE A 384 0.32 27.79 13.54
N ILE A 385 -0.91 27.92 14.01
CA ILE A 385 -1.52 29.23 14.29
C ILE A 385 -0.70 30.02 15.31
N SER A 386 -0.22 29.34 16.35
CA SER A 386 0.56 29.99 17.41
C SER A 386 1.94 30.46 16.94
N ASN A 387 2.62 29.67 16.11
CA ASN A 387 4.01 29.91 15.73
C ASN A 387 4.16 30.73 14.43
N ASP A 388 3.31 30.49 13.44
CA ASP A 388 3.53 31.00 12.07
C ASP A 388 2.69 32.24 11.78
N LEU A 389 1.59 32.46 12.52
CA LEU A 389 0.73 33.62 12.33
C LEU A 389 1.13 34.81 13.20
N GLY A 390 2.32 34.76 13.83
CA GLY A 390 2.88 35.87 14.61
C GLY A 390 1.90 36.47 15.62
N LEU A 391 1.06 35.62 16.20
CA LEU A 391 0.14 36.00 17.26
C LEU A 391 0.95 36.30 18.53
N SER A 392 0.47 37.24 19.34
CA SER A 392 0.95 37.33 20.73
C SER A 392 0.61 36.04 21.47
N ASP A 393 1.41 35.65 22.48
CA ASP A 393 1.18 34.41 23.25
C ASP A 393 -0.28 34.29 23.77
N GLU A 394 -0.89 35.41 24.17
CA GLU A 394 -2.27 35.48 24.65
C GLU A 394 -3.30 35.24 23.54
N ASN A 395 -3.08 35.81 22.35
CA ASN A 395 -3.94 35.57 21.19
C ASN A 395 -3.75 34.17 20.61
N ALA A 396 -2.52 33.66 20.58
CA ALA A 396 -2.16 32.35 20.09
C ALA A 396 -2.92 31.25 20.83
N GLU A 397 -2.94 31.32 22.17
CA GLU A 397 -3.67 30.37 22.99
C GLU A 397 -5.18 30.42 22.71
N THR A 398 -5.77 31.62 22.75
CA THR A 398 -7.22 31.80 22.56
C THR A 398 -7.70 31.42 21.15
N VAL A 399 -7.04 31.92 20.11
CA VAL A 399 -7.40 31.63 18.71
C VAL A 399 -7.13 30.18 18.37
N GLY A 400 -6.01 29.63 18.85
CA GLY A 400 -5.66 28.23 18.68
C GLY A 400 -6.69 27.29 19.32
N ASP A 401 -7.19 27.62 20.51
CA ASP A 401 -8.26 26.84 21.17
C ASP A 401 -9.60 26.95 20.43
N ILE A 402 -9.98 28.14 19.96
CA ILE A 402 -11.19 28.31 19.13
C ILE A 402 -11.10 27.43 17.89
N VAL A 403 -9.96 27.47 17.18
CA VAL A 403 -9.77 26.67 15.96
C VAL A 403 -9.84 25.19 16.28
N LYS A 404 -9.09 24.73 17.29
CA LYS A 404 -9.09 23.32 17.72
C LYS A 404 -10.50 22.83 18.07
N ASP A 405 -11.24 23.57 18.88
CA ASP A 405 -12.60 23.21 19.32
C ASP A 405 -13.61 23.23 18.17
N SER A 406 -13.40 24.09 17.17
CA SER A 406 -14.24 24.19 15.99
C SER A 406 -13.97 23.08 14.98
N LEU A 407 -12.70 22.69 14.76
CA LEU A 407 -12.31 21.76 13.68
C LEU A 407 -13.12 20.47 13.67
N LYS A 408 -13.32 19.84 14.83
CA LYS A 408 -14.08 18.59 14.93
C LYS A 408 -15.53 18.76 14.46
N LYS A 409 -16.19 19.81 14.95
CA LYS A 409 -17.60 20.10 14.61
C LYS A 409 -17.76 20.54 13.15
N VAL A 410 -16.79 21.29 12.62
CA VAL A 410 -16.77 21.65 11.18
C VAL A 410 -16.57 20.40 10.31
N ALA A 411 -15.75 19.45 10.75
CA ALA A 411 -15.57 18.19 10.03
C ALA A 411 -16.81 17.29 10.03
N GLU A 412 -17.71 17.46 11.01
CA GLU A 412 -19.02 16.79 11.10
C GLU A 412 -20.09 17.45 10.23
N THR A 413 -19.85 18.65 9.71
CA THR A 413 -20.77 19.39 8.83
C THR A 413 -20.94 18.68 7.47
N GLU A 414 -22.19 18.50 7.04
CA GLU A 414 -22.53 17.68 5.86
C GLU A 414 -22.35 18.40 4.51
N THR A 415 -22.38 19.73 4.48
CA THR A 415 -22.35 20.50 3.23
C THR A 415 -21.11 21.39 3.09
N ASP A 416 -20.58 21.45 1.87
CA ASP A 416 -19.45 22.33 1.53
C ASP A 416 -19.79 23.81 1.75
N GLU A 417 -21.05 24.22 1.48
CA GLU A 417 -21.52 25.59 1.70
C GLU A 417 -21.47 26.00 3.19
N GLU A 418 -21.80 25.08 4.10
CA GLU A 418 -21.68 25.34 5.53
C GLU A 418 -20.21 25.38 5.95
N LYS A 419 -19.39 24.45 5.49
CA LYS A 419 -17.94 24.46 5.76
C LYS A 419 -17.27 25.76 5.29
N GLU A 420 -17.70 26.33 4.16
CA GLU A 420 -17.22 27.63 3.67
C GLU A 420 -17.58 28.79 4.60
N LYS A 421 -18.80 28.80 5.17
CA LYS A 421 -19.20 29.81 6.15
C LYS A 421 -18.39 29.71 7.44
N GLU A 422 -18.13 28.50 7.90
CA GLU A 422 -17.29 28.25 9.08
C GLU A 422 -15.84 28.70 8.82
N ALA A 423 -15.31 28.43 7.62
CA ALA A 423 -13.99 28.86 7.17
C ALA A 423 -13.87 30.38 7.11
N GLU A 424 -14.87 31.07 6.56
CA GLU A 424 -14.90 32.53 6.49
C GLU A 424 -14.88 33.13 7.89
N ALA A 425 -15.71 32.63 8.81
CA ALA A 425 -15.74 33.09 10.20
C ALA A 425 -14.40 32.88 10.92
N LEU A 426 -13.79 31.69 10.77
CA LEU A 426 -12.46 31.41 11.34
C LEU A 426 -11.38 32.33 10.75
N SER A 427 -11.36 32.49 9.43
CA SER A 427 -10.37 33.32 8.76
C SER A 427 -10.47 34.77 9.20
N GLU A 428 -11.67 35.33 9.38
CA GLU A 428 -11.83 36.71 9.83
C GLU A 428 -11.41 36.88 11.31
N ILE A 429 -11.67 35.90 12.18
CA ILE A 429 -11.16 35.92 13.57
C ILE A 429 -9.63 35.94 13.57
N ILE A 430 -9.01 35.03 12.79
CA ILE A 430 -7.56 34.93 12.67
C ILE A 430 -6.98 36.24 12.14
N ASN A 431 -7.51 36.76 11.02
CA ASN A 431 -7.07 38.01 10.39
C ASN A 431 -7.13 39.22 11.34
N CYS A 432 -8.13 39.29 12.21
CA CYS A 432 -8.23 40.37 13.19
C CYS A 432 -7.28 40.21 14.38
N ALA A 433 -6.86 38.98 14.69
CA ALA A 433 -6.03 38.66 15.86
C ALA A 433 -4.51 38.69 15.59
N THR A 434 -4.10 38.55 14.33
CA THR A 434 -2.70 38.44 13.89
C THR A 434 -2.05 39.78 13.56
N ASP A 435 -0.79 39.94 13.99
CA ASP A 435 0.04 41.12 13.69
C ASP A 435 0.87 40.95 12.40
N THR A 436 0.99 39.72 11.87
CA THR A 436 1.81 39.42 10.68
C THR A 436 1.01 39.33 9.39
N SER A 437 -0.32 39.21 9.47
CA SER A 437 -1.15 39.25 8.27
C SER A 437 -1.00 40.57 7.54
N LYS A 438 -0.76 40.47 6.23
CA LYS A 438 -0.80 41.63 5.34
C LYS A 438 -2.22 41.95 4.86
N ILE A 439 -3.18 41.10 5.20
CA ILE A 439 -4.61 41.32 4.92
C ILE A 439 -5.18 42.21 6.01
N ALA A 440 -5.76 43.34 5.60
CA ALA A 440 -6.39 44.27 6.54
C ALA A 440 -7.60 43.62 7.23
N ALA A 441 -7.69 43.79 8.55
CA ALA A 441 -8.86 43.39 9.32
C ALA A 441 -10.14 44.04 8.74
N ASN A 442 -11.21 43.25 8.62
CA ASN A 442 -12.51 43.72 8.17
C ASN A 442 -13.57 43.44 9.24
N ALA A 443 -13.77 44.43 10.10
CA ALA A 443 -14.69 44.33 11.24
C ALA A 443 -16.15 44.03 10.84
N ASP A 444 -16.64 44.59 9.73
CA ASP A 444 -18.00 44.32 9.25
C ASP A 444 -18.15 42.85 8.82
N LYS A 445 -17.16 42.35 8.09
CA LYS A 445 -17.13 40.97 7.62
C LYS A 445 -16.99 40.00 8.79
N LEU A 446 -16.11 40.27 9.75
CA LEU A 446 -15.98 39.50 11.01
C LEU A 446 -17.33 39.32 11.71
N VAL A 447 -18.04 40.43 11.99
CA VAL A 447 -19.32 40.38 12.71
C VAL A 447 -20.35 39.58 11.92
N SER A 448 -20.45 39.82 10.61
CA SER A 448 -21.40 39.10 9.75
C SER A 448 -21.08 37.61 9.60
N ALA A 449 -19.81 37.23 9.45
CA ALA A 449 -19.37 35.85 9.28
C ALA A 449 -19.59 35.04 10.56
N VAL A 450 -19.14 35.55 11.71
CA VAL A 450 -19.30 34.86 13.01
C VAL A 450 -20.78 34.66 13.37
N THR A 451 -21.65 35.63 13.08
CA THR A 451 -23.09 35.50 13.36
C THR A 451 -23.83 34.58 12.39
N SER A 452 -23.26 34.34 11.21
CA SER A 452 -23.83 33.46 10.18
C SER A 452 -23.37 32.01 10.29
N SER A 453 -22.30 31.76 11.05
CA SER A 453 -21.73 30.44 11.33
C SER A 453 -22.44 29.77 12.51
N GLU A 454 -22.58 28.44 12.47
CA GLU A 454 -23.13 27.67 13.58
C GLU A 454 -22.06 27.16 14.55
N VAL A 455 -20.92 26.71 14.03
CA VAL A 455 -19.86 26.12 14.84
C VAL A 455 -19.01 27.21 15.49
N ILE A 456 -18.58 28.21 14.72
CA ILE A 456 -17.71 29.28 15.22
C ILE A 456 -18.46 30.16 16.22
N LYS A 457 -19.76 30.45 16.01
CA LYS A 457 -20.55 31.17 17.02
C LYS A 457 -20.49 30.46 18.37
N ALA A 458 -20.67 29.13 18.39
CA ALA A 458 -20.67 28.36 19.64
C ALA A 458 -19.28 28.34 20.30
N ALA A 459 -18.21 28.26 19.51
CA ALA A 459 -16.84 28.32 20.01
C ALA A 459 -16.51 29.70 20.62
N VAL A 460 -16.85 30.79 19.92
CA VAL A 460 -16.69 32.17 20.40
C VAL A 460 -17.47 32.39 21.71
N GLU A 461 -18.72 31.92 21.79
CA GLU A 461 -19.49 32.01 23.01
C GLU A 461 -18.86 31.26 24.18
N SER A 462 -18.35 30.05 23.92
CA SER A 462 -17.69 29.22 24.93
C SER A 462 -16.43 29.91 25.45
N ALA A 463 -15.57 30.38 24.55
CA ALA A 463 -14.34 31.10 24.86
C ALA A 463 -14.63 32.39 25.68
N ALA A 464 -15.60 33.20 25.22
CA ALA A 464 -15.98 34.42 25.93
C ALA A 464 -16.58 34.15 27.33
N LYS A 465 -17.33 33.05 27.50
CA LYS A 465 -17.86 32.62 28.81
C LYS A 465 -16.75 32.11 29.74
N ALA A 466 -15.71 31.48 29.18
CA ALA A 466 -14.51 31.07 29.91
C ALA A 466 -13.60 32.25 30.30
N GLY A 467 -13.88 33.45 29.76
CA GLY A 467 -13.09 34.65 30.02
C GLY A 467 -11.85 34.79 29.15
N ALA A 468 -11.81 34.06 28.02
CA ALA A 468 -10.75 34.21 27.02
C ALA A 468 -10.81 35.60 26.36
N GLY A 469 -9.66 36.06 25.87
CA GLY A 469 -9.50 37.40 25.32
C GLY A 469 -8.59 37.41 24.10
N ILE A 470 -8.94 38.24 23.11
CA ILE A 470 -8.10 38.56 21.96
C ILE A 470 -7.73 40.04 22.05
N VAL A 471 -6.43 40.29 22.13
CA VAL A 471 -5.83 41.62 22.20
C VAL A 471 -5.57 42.13 20.79
N VAL A 472 -6.19 43.25 20.44
CA VAL A 472 -5.96 43.95 19.16
C VAL A 472 -5.70 45.44 19.42
N ASP A 473 -5.16 46.12 18.40
CA ASP A 473 -4.87 47.55 18.48
C ASP A 473 -6.14 48.42 18.60
N ASP A 474 -5.97 49.67 19.06
CA ASP A 474 -7.09 50.57 19.34
C ASP A 474 -7.92 50.94 18.10
N LYS A 475 -7.31 50.96 16.90
CA LYS A 475 -8.02 51.21 15.66
C LYS A 475 -8.92 50.02 15.35
N THR A 476 -8.38 48.80 15.40
CA THR A 476 -9.14 47.56 15.18
C THR A 476 -10.28 47.42 16.20
N LYS A 477 -10.04 47.71 17.49
CA LYS A 477 -11.11 47.74 18.52
C LYS A 477 -12.25 48.67 18.16
N LYS A 478 -11.93 49.87 17.68
CA LYS A 478 -12.91 50.88 17.31
C LYS A 478 -13.74 50.43 16.10
N GLU A 479 -13.08 49.87 15.09
CA GLU A 479 -13.73 49.35 13.89
C GLU A 479 -14.69 48.19 14.24
N ILE A 480 -14.28 47.27 15.13
CA ILE A 480 -15.15 46.20 15.64
C ILE A 480 -16.38 46.75 16.38
N LEU A 481 -16.22 47.76 17.24
CA LEU A 481 -17.33 48.40 17.94
C LEU A 481 -18.33 49.08 16.98
N GLU A 482 -17.82 49.78 15.96
CA GLU A 482 -18.64 50.44 14.95
C GLU A 482 -19.43 49.41 14.11
N ALA A 483 -18.75 48.36 13.64
CA ALA A 483 -19.36 47.26 12.91
C ALA A 483 -20.44 46.52 13.73
N ALA A 484 -20.14 46.20 14.99
CA ALA A 484 -21.08 45.54 15.90
C ALA A 484 -22.34 46.40 16.15
N SER A 485 -22.15 47.72 16.31
CA SER A 485 -23.26 48.66 16.51
C SER A 485 -24.12 48.77 15.26
N ALA A 486 -23.50 48.89 14.08
CA ALA A 486 -24.18 48.92 12.80
C ALA A 486 -24.99 47.63 12.57
N TYR A 487 -24.38 46.46 12.77
CA TYR A 487 -25.03 45.17 12.64
C TYR A 487 -26.25 45.04 13.55
N LYS A 488 -26.11 45.32 14.86
CA LYS A 488 -27.23 45.23 15.83
C LYS A 488 -28.40 46.16 15.51
N SER A 489 -28.12 47.27 14.82
CA SER A 489 -29.13 48.25 14.39
C SER A 489 -29.86 47.86 13.09
N GLY A 490 -29.38 46.83 12.39
CA GLY A 490 -29.96 46.36 11.14
C GLY A 490 -31.37 45.79 11.29
N GLU A 491 -32.23 46.07 10.32
CA GLU A 491 -33.55 45.46 10.25
C GLU A 491 -33.43 43.95 10.01
N GLY A 492 -34.08 43.13 10.85
CA GLY A 492 -34.10 41.67 10.70
C GLY A 492 -33.10 40.88 11.56
N VAL A 493 -32.26 41.55 12.35
CA VAL A 493 -31.31 40.85 13.25
C VAL A 493 -32.01 40.27 14.48
N THR A 494 -31.82 38.97 14.71
CA THR A 494 -32.44 38.23 15.81
C THR A 494 -31.80 38.53 17.17
N ASP A 495 -32.50 38.24 18.26
CA ASP A 495 -31.94 38.40 19.61
C ASP A 495 -30.76 37.46 19.87
N GLU A 496 -30.78 36.25 19.27
CA GLU A 496 -29.66 35.30 19.31
C GLU A 496 -28.42 35.90 18.62
N GLN A 497 -28.58 36.46 17.42
CA GLN A 497 -27.47 37.11 16.70
C GLN A 497 -26.91 38.30 17.49
N LYS A 498 -27.75 39.13 18.10
CA LYS A 498 -27.29 40.23 18.98
C LYS A 498 -26.48 39.72 20.15
N GLN A 499 -26.90 38.59 20.73
CA GLN A 499 -26.19 37.94 21.83
C GLN A 499 -24.83 37.37 21.37
N THR A 500 -24.75 36.76 20.19
CA THR A 500 -23.47 36.33 19.60
C THR A 500 -22.52 37.52 19.43
N VAL A 501 -23.01 38.67 18.96
CA VAL A 501 -22.20 39.90 18.85
C VAL A 501 -21.73 40.39 20.23
N ASP A 502 -22.53 40.28 21.29
CA ASP A 502 -22.09 40.60 22.65
C ASP A 502 -20.94 39.69 23.12
N TYR A 503 -20.99 38.40 22.81
CA TYR A 503 -19.89 37.48 23.12
C TYR A 503 -18.65 37.77 22.30
N LEU A 504 -18.81 38.11 21.01
CA LEU A 504 -17.71 38.55 20.16
C LEU A 504 -17.04 39.81 20.73
N LEU A 505 -17.82 40.83 21.12
CA LEU A 505 -17.28 42.03 21.76
C LEU A 505 -16.52 41.69 23.04
N LYS A 506 -17.07 40.83 23.90
CA LYS A 506 -16.38 40.37 25.12
C LYS A 506 -15.05 39.67 24.81
N LEU A 507 -15.03 38.83 23.77
CA LEU A 507 -13.81 38.14 23.33
C LEU A 507 -12.72 39.15 22.95
N PHE A 508 -13.06 40.27 22.30
CA PHE A 508 -12.10 41.34 21.99
C PHE A 508 -11.89 42.36 23.13
N GLY A 509 -12.38 42.09 24.34
CA GLY A 509 -12.24 42.96 25.51
C GLY A 509 -13.09 44.25 25.45
N LEU A 510 -14.14 44.25 24.62
CA LEU A 510 -15.02 45.39 24.36
C LEU A 510 -16.34 45.24 25.12
N LYS A 511 -16.99 46.38 25.41
CA LYS A 511 -18.23 46.45 26.21
C LYS A 511 -19.38 47.03 25.42
#